data_AF-A0A6G9H012-F1
#
_entry.id   AF-A0A6G9H012-F1
#
_cell.length_a   1.000
_cell.length_b   1.000
_cell.length_c   1.000
_cell.angle_alpha   90.00
_cell.angle_beta   90.00
_cell.angle_gamma   90.00
#
_symmetry.space_group_name_H-M   'P 1'
#
loop_
_entity.id
_entity.type
_entity.pdbx_description
1 polymer ?
#
loop_
_entity_poly.entity_id
_entity_poly.type
_entity_poly.pdbx_seq_one_letter_code
_entity_poly.pdbx_strand_id
1 'polypeptide(L)'
;MDLDLPKTATESGSSAPAGTELTYHEFGAYSSVSFLTTTGVSDGTTPEQCAAAVAANALPGTITGKKDLLELLPEGTVLCTVTTDGNLAMLRITQAVMRAGTLPDYTTELTVWKRS
;
A
#
# COMPACT_ATOMS: atom_id res chain seq x y z
N MET A 1 0.34 -21.27 -1.32
CA MET A 1 0.63 -20.00 -2.00
C MET A 1 2.10 -19.67 -1.79
N ASP A 2 2.81 -19.46 -2.88
CA ASP A 2 4.16 -18.89 -2.91
C ASP A 2 4.02 -17.36 -2.72
N LEU A 3 4.56 -16.86 -1.61
CA LEU A 3 4.56 -15.45 -1.21
C LEU A 3 5.96 -14.84 -1.37
N ASP A 4 6.92 -15.59 -1.93
CA ASP A 4 8.33 -15.19 -1.95
C ASP A 4 8.59 -14.00 -2.89
N LEU A 5 7.61 -13.65 -3.74
CA LEU A 5 7.62 -12.45 -4.54
C LEU A 5 6.26 -11.73 -4.50
N PRO A 6 6.22 -10.43 -4.12
CA PRO A 6 5.03 -9.62 -4.31
C PRO A 6 4.63 -9.64 -5.79
N LYS A 7 3.37 -9.97 -6.07
CA LYS A 7 2.84 -10.02 -7.43
C LYS A 7 2.20 -8.68 -7.77
N THR A 8 2.69 -8.06 -8.84
CA THR A 8 2.02 -6.90 -9.45
C THR A 8 1.16 -7.38 -10.61
N ALA A 9 -0.14 -7.12 -10.57
CA ALA A 9 -1.02 -7.38 -11.69
C ALA A 9 -1.24 -6.08 -12.48
N THR A 10 -0.57 -5.93 -13.62
CA THR A 10 -0.87 -4.87 -14.59
C THR A 10 -2.01 -5.34 -15.49
N GLU A 11 -3.23 -5.33 -14.99
CA GLU A 11 -4.41 -5.75 -15.75
C GLU A 11 -5.07 -4.55 -16.44
N SER A 12 -5.25 -4.64 -17.75
CA SER A 12 -6.14 -3.79 -18.54
C SER A 12 -7.60 -4.23 -18.33
N GLY A 13 -8.12 -4.13 -17.09
CA GLY A 13 -9.43 -4.63 -16.72
C GLY A 13 -10.03 -3.91 -15.51
N SER A 14 -11.36 -3.74 -15.49
CA SER A 14 -12.08 -2.87 -14.54
C SER A 14 -12.18 -3.38 -13.10
N SER A 15 -11.60 -4.53 -12.77
CA SER A 15 -11.69 -5.14 -11.44
C SER A 15 -10.34 -5.64 -10.96
N ALA A 16 -9.97 -5.27 -9.73
CA ALA A 16 -8.78 -5.78 -9.06
C ALA A 16 -8.85 -7.32 -8.94
N PRO A 17 -7.77 -8.05 -9.27
CA PRO A 17 -7.71 -9.50 -9.08
C PRO A 17 -7.94 -9.92 -7.62
N ALA A 18 -8.37 -11.15 -7.40
CA ALA A 18 -8.46 -11.73 -6.07
C ALA A 18 -7.09 -11.69 -5.36
N GLY A 19 -7.08 -11.31 -4.08
CA GLY A 19 -5.86 -11.11 -3.29
C GLY A 19 -5.18 -9.75 -3.48
N THR A 20 -5.83 -8.79 -4.16
CA THR A 20 -5.36 -7.41 -4.21
C THR A 20 -5.66 -6.69 -2.90
N GLU A 21 -4.65 -6.05 -2.31
CA GLU A 21 -4.81 -5.25 -1.09
C GLU A 21 -4.74 -3.75 -1.35
N LEU A 22 -4.03 -3.36 -2.41
CA LEU A 22 -3.79 -1.98 -2.80
C LEU A 22 -3.86 -1.85 -4.31
N THR A 23 -4.53 -0.82 -4.80
CA THR A 23 -4.53 -0.46 -6.22
C THR A 23 -3.85 0.89 -6.44
N TYR A 24 -3.06 0.95 -7.51
CA TYR A 24 -2.38 2.14 -7.97
C TYR A 24 -2.97 2.52 -9.33
N HIS A 25 -3.63 3.67 -9.42
CA HIS A 25 -4.36 4.05 -10.63
C HIS A 25 -3.96 5.44 -11.10
N GLU A 26 -3.58 5.54 -12.37
CA GLU A 26 -3.35 6.80 -13.06
C GLU A 26 -4.05 6.78 -14.43
N PHE A 27 -5.01 7.70 -14.62
CA PHE A 27 -5.75 7.86 -15.85
C PHE A 27 -5.98 9.34 -16.16
N GLY A 28 -5.20 9.88 -17.11
CA GLY A 28 -5.25 11.30 -17.48
C GLY A 28 -4.97 12.22 -16.29
N ALA A 29 -5.94 13.04 -15.90
CA ALA A 29 -5.84 13.91 -14.73
C ALA A 29 -6.21 13.22 -13.41
N TYR A 30 -6.81 12.02 -13.47
CA TYR A 30 -7.23 11.28 -12.30
C TYR A 30 -6.11 10.36 -11.82
N SER A 31 -5.83 10.43 -10.53
CA SER A 31 -4.76 9.65 -9.93
C SER A 31 -5.12 9.33 -8.49
N SER A 32 -4.98 8.05 -8.13
CA SER A 32 -5.40 7.57 -6.83
C SER A 32 -4.66 6.32 -6.38
N VAL A 33 -4.51 6.19 -5.08
CA VAL A 33 -4.18 4.93 -4.40
C VAL A 33 -5.38 4.53 -3.57
N SER A 34 -5.83 3.29 -3.72
CA SER A 34 -6.93 2.75 -2.93
C SER A 34 -6.48 1.52 -2.16
N PHE A 35 -6.94 1.43 -0.91
CA PHE A 35 -6.70 0.32 0.00
C PHE A 35 -7.98 -0.49 0.11
N LEU A 36 -7.92 -1.78 -0.26
CA LEU A 36 -9.08 -2.68 -0.22
C LEU A 36 -9.36 -3.14 1.22
N THR A 37 -8.33 -3.15 2.05
CA THR A 37 -8.38 -3.45 3.48
C THR A 37 -7.94 -2.22 4.28
N THR A 38 -8.36 -2.15 5.54
CA THR A 38 -7.96 -1.04 6.42
C THR A 38 -6.45 -1.03 6.56
N THR A 39 -5.82 0.03 6.04
CA THR A 39 -4.38 0.21 6.05
C THR A 39 -4.04 1.36 6.98
N GLY A 40 -3.07 1.17 7.86
CA GLY A 40 -2.56 2.20 8.74
C GLY A 40 -1.08 2.50 8.55
N VAL A 41 -0.65 3.66 9.06
CA VAL A 41 0.76 4.06 9.07
C VAL A 41 1.39 3.71 10.41
N SER A 42 2.49 2.96 10.37
CA SER A 42 3.25 2.50 11.54
C SER A 42 4.52 3.32 11.73
N ASP A 43 4.85 3.62 13.00
CA ASP A 43 6.13 4.26 13.38
C ASP A 43 7.30 3.26 13.48
N GLY A 44 7.04 1.98 13.24
CA GLY A 44 8.06 0.94 13.32
C GLY A 44 7.73 -0.30 12.51
N THR A 45 8.63 -1.30 12.56
CA THR A 45 8.66 -2.42 11.63
C THR A 45 8.41 -3.79 12.28
N THR A 46 7.97 -3.82 13.55
CA THR A 46 7.59 -5.08 14.20
C THR A 46 6.12 -5.45 13.91
N PRO A 47 5.76 -6.74 13.94
CA PRO A 47 4.37 -7.14 13.73
C PRO A 47 3.40 -6.54 14.77
N GLU A 48 3.83 -6.33 16.01
CA GLU A 48 2.99 -5.72 17.06
C GLU A 48 2.69 -4.25 16.76
N GLN A 49 3.71 -3.48 16.36
CA GLN A 49 3.55 -2.09 15.95
C GLN A 49 2.66 -1.98 14.71
N CYS A 50 2.86 -2.89 13.75
CA CYS A 50 2.10 -2.93 12.53
C CYS A 50 0.61 -3.25 12.78
N ALA A 51 0.32 -4.21 13.66
CA ALA A 51 -1.06 -4.50 14.07
C ALA A 51 -1.73 -3.34 14.81
N ALA A 52 -0.98 -2.63 15.66
CA ALA A 52 -1.48 -1.44 16.36
C ALA A 52 -1.79 -0.30 15.38
N ALA A 53 -0.94 -0.09 14.38
CA ALA A 53 -1.11 0.93 13.35
C ALA A 53 -2.41 0.76 12.56
N VAL A 54 -2.77 -0.48 12.18
CA VAL A 54 -4.04 -0.77 11.50
C VAL A 54 -5.25 -0.31 12.30
N ALA A 55 -5.19 -0.45 13.63
CA ALA A 55 -6.31 -0.10 14.51
C ALA A 55 -6.39 1.39 14.85
N ALA A 56 -5.24 2.08 14.94
CA ALA A 56 -5.15 3.43 15.49
C ALA A 56 -4.88 4.53 14.45
N ASN A 57 -4.14 4.22 13.38
CA ASN A 57 -3.64 5.19 12.40
C ASN A 57 -4.12 4.85 10.99
N ALA A 58 -5.38 4.49 10.84
CA ALA A 58 -5.96 4.09 9.57
C ALA A 58 -5.98 5.27 8.56
N LEU A 59 -5.44 5.02 7.37
CA LEU A 59 -5.53 5.89 6.22
C LEU A 59 -6.96 5.89 5.65
N PRO A 60 -7.35 6.95 4.93
CA PRO A 60 -8.58 6.90 4.14
C PRO A 60 -8.49 5.77 3.11
N GLY A 61 -9.62 5.11 2.82
CA GLY A 61 -9.66 4.00 1.88
C GLY A 61 -9.21 4.36 0.45
N THR A 62 -9.21 5.65 0.11
CA THR A 62 -8.62 6.17 -1.12
C THR A 62 -7.94 7.50 -0.86
N ILE A 63 -6.72 7.65 -1.38
CA ILE A 63 -5.99 8.92 -1.46
C ILE A 63 -6.01 9.34 -2.93
N THR A 64 -6.46 10.57 -3.21
CA THR A 64 -6.48 11.15 -4.55
C THR A 64 -5.50 12.31 -4.65
N GLY A 65 -4.95 12.53 -5.84
CA GLY A 65 -4.07 13.68 -6.10
C GLY A 65 -2.59 13.38 -5.87
N LYS A 66 -1.77 13.84 -6.83
CA LYS A 66 -0.32 13.57 -6.91
C LYS A 66 0.46 14.11 -5.71
N LYS A 67 0.13 15.33 -5.28
CA LYS A 67 0.82 16.02 -4.19
C LYS A 67 0.50 15.37 -2.84
N ASP A 68 -0.78 15.15 -2.58
CA ASP A 68 -1.28 14.54 -1.34
C ASP A 68 -0.70 13.14 -1.15
N LEU A 69 -0.50 12.38 -2.23
CA LEU A 69 0.15 11.08 -2.17
C LEU A 69 1.59 11.14 -1.68
N LEU A 70 2.42 12.06 -2.16
CA LEU A 70 3.80 12.16 -1.70
C LEU A 70 3.88 12.71 -0.27
N GLU A 71 2.99 13.61 0.10
CA GLU A 71 2.94 14.16 1.47
C GLU A 71 2.48 13.12 2.48
N LEU A 72 1.53 12.25 2.12
CA LEU A 72 1.02 11.19 3.00
C LEU A 72 1.89 9.94 3.00
N LEU A 73 2.53 9.63 1.88
CA LEU A 73 3.33 8.41 1.67
C LEU A 73 4.77 8.73 1.23
N PRO A 74 5.53 9.55 1.98
CA PRO A 74 6.93 9.82 1.64
C PRO A 74 7.81 8.56 1.79
N GLU A 75 9.05 8.66 1.31
CA GLU A 75 10.07 7.65 1.57
C GLU A 75 10.22 7.39 3.08
N GLY A 76 10.36 6.12 3.45
CA GLY A 76 10.41 5.67 4.84
C GLY A 76 9.05 5.32 5.44
N THR A 77 7.94 5.67 4.79
CA THR A 77 6.60 5.31 5.27
C THR A 77 6.45 3.79 5.38
N VAL A 78 5.92 3.35 6.53
CA VAL A 78 5.59 1.95 6.79
C VAL A 78 4.08 1.79 6.80
N LEU A 79 3.57 1.15 5.75
CA LEU A 79 2.16 0.82 5.61
C LEU A 79 1.88 -0.57 6.18
N CYS A 80 0.79 -0.68 6.92
CA CYS A 80 0.40 -1.89 7.62
C CYS A 80 -1.05 -2.20 7.34
N THR A 81 -1.36 -3.46 7.02
CA THR A 81 -2.73 -3.92 6.78
C THR A 81 -2.94 -5.35 7.25
N VAL A 82 -4.20 -5.70 7.52
CA VAL A 82 -4.64 -7.09 7.59
C VAL A 82 -5.20 -7.46 6.21
N THR A 83 -4.55 -8.39 5.52
CA THR A 83 -4.93 -8.83 4.17
C THR A 83 -6.31 -9.49 4.16
N THR A 84 -6.94 -9.62 3.00
CA THR A 84 -8.22 -10.34 2.85
C THR A 84 -8.11 -11.80 3.28
N ASP A 85 -6.91 -12.37 3.20
CA ASP A 85 -6.58 -13.72 3.67
C ASP A 85 -6.30 -13.79 5.19
N GLY A 86 -6.45 -12.67 5.92
CA GLY A 86 -6.28 -12.59 7.37
C GLY A 86 -4.83 -12.50 7.86
N ASN A 87 -3.86 -12.34 6.96
CA ASN A 87 -2.45 -12.17 7.31
C ASN A 87 -2.16 -10.73 7.70
N LEU A 88 -1.17 -10.52 8.56
CA LEU A 88 -0.63 -9.18 8.76
C LEU A 88 0.42 -8.92 7.67
N ALA A 89 0.32 -7.78 7.00
CA ALA A 89 1.28 -7.39 5.97
C ALA A 89 1.81 -5.98 6.24
N MET A 90 3.10 -5.80 5.96
CA MET A 90 3.80 -4.53 6.05
C MET A 90 4.46 -4.22 4.71
N LEU A 91 4.17 -3.03 4.17
CA LEU A 91 4.77 -2.49 2.98
C LEU A 91 5.58 -1.25 3.34
N ARG A 92 6.91 -1.34 3.30
CA ARG A 92 7.81 -0.21 3.55
C ARG A 92 8.16 0.48 2.24
N ILE A 93 7.98 1.79 2.18
CA ILE A 93 8.44 2.61 1.05
C ILE A 93 9.94 2.88 1.25
N THR A 94 10.77 2.30 0.39
CA THR A 94 12.23 2.50 0.42
C THR A 94 12.69 3.62 -0.50
N GLN A 95 11.86 3.99 -1.48
CA GLN A 95 12.11 5.14 -2.33
C GLN A 95 10.80 5.71 -2.88
N ALA A 96 10.68 7.04 -2.93
CA ALA A 96 9.55 7.75 -3.52
C ALA A 96 10.05 8.83 -4.49
N VAL A 97 9.74 8.70 -5.79
CA VAL A 97 10.23 9.65 -6.81
C VAL A 97 9.05 10.30 -7.54
N MET A 98 8.90 11.61 -7.39
CA MET A 98 7.98 12.37 -8.24
C MET A 98 8.55 12.56 -9.64
N ARG A 99 7.76 12.19 -10.65
CA ARG A 99 8.02 12.57 -12.05
C ARG A 99 7.03 13.63 -12.50
N ALA A 100 7.49 14.52 -13.38
CA ALA A 100 6.68 15.63 -13.85
C ALA A 100 5.41 15.10 -14.56
N GLY A 101 4.25 15.50 -14.07
CA GLY A 101 2.98 15.16 -14.69
C GLY A 101 2.46 13.75 -14.41
N THR A 102 3.08 12.96 -13.52
CA THR A 102 2.59 11.61 -13.16
C THR A 102 2.43 11.41 -11.65
N LEU A 103 1.88 10.26 -11.24
CA LEU A 103 2.00 9.77 -9.87
C LEU A 103 3.49 9.51 -9.49
N PRO A 104 3.83 9.52 -8.19
CA PRO A 104 5.16 9.11 -7.75
C PRO A 104 5.45 7.65 -8.11
N ASP A 105 6.71 7.35 -8.43
CA ASP A 105 7.17 5.97 -8.45
C ASP A 105 7.58 5.56 -7.05
N TYR A 106 7.04 4.43 -6.56
CA TYR A 106 7.42 3.86 -5.28
C TYR A 106 8.22 2.58 -5.47
N THR A 107 9.38 2.52 -4.81
CA THR A 107 10.06 1.25 -4.53
C THR A 107 9.70 0.82 -3.12
N THR A 108 9.32 -0.45 -2.97
CA THR A 108 8.79 -0.96 -1.71
C THR A 108 9.38 -2.32 -1.34
N GLU A 109 9.42 -2.59 -0.04
CA GLU A 109 9.70 -3.91 0.52
C GLU A 109 8.44 -4.43 1.21
N LEU A 110 8.03 -5.65 0.87
CA LEU A 110 6.87 -6.32 1.46
C LEU A 110 7.32 -7.38 2.46
N THR A 111 6.75 -7.35 3.66
CA THR A 111 6.82 -8.42 4.67
C THR A 111 5.42 -8.92 4.96
N VAL A 112 5.24 -10.25 5.00
CA VAL A 112 3.96 -10.88 5.35
C VAL A 112 4.16 -11.84 6.51
N TRP A 113 3.42 -11.64 7.59
CA TRP A 113 3.36 -12.56 8.71
C TRP A 113 2.11 -13.43 8.60
N LYS A 114 2.34 -14.73 8.42
CA LYS A 114 1.25 -15.70 8.41
C LYS A 114 0.66 -15.81 9.81
N ARG A 115 -0.65 -15.63 9.93
CA ARG A 115 -1.36 -16.00 11.15
C ARG A 115 -1.71 -17.48 11.06
N SER A 116 -1.17 -18.25 12.01
CA SER A 116 -1.36 -19.69 12.18
C SER A 116 -2.77 -20.05 12.62
#